data_AF-A0A380C091-F1
#
_entry.id   AF-A0A380C091-F1
#
_cell.length_a   1.000
_cell.length_b   1.000
_cell.length_c   1.000
_cell.angle_alpha   90.00
_cell.angle_beta   90.00
_cell.angle_gamma   90.00
#
_symmetry.space_group_name_H-M   'P 1'
#
loop_
_entity.id
_entity.type
_entity.pdbx_description
1 polymer ?
#
loop_
_entity_poly.entity_id
_entity_poly.type
_entity_poly.pdbx_seq_one_letter_code
_entity_poly.pdbx_strand_id
1 'polypeptide(L)'
;MRYLILLTPSKNWIEGIVLHNQPFMPEHAVYVQNEYNNGNIVLAGPFGGSTGGAIVIDADNEEYVIKFAENDPAVKNGVFSYEIKQWDYKMSRLENINPKFGQEYIEYKHKIQKQLGII
;
A
#
# COMPACT_ATOMS: atom_id res chain seq x y z
N MET A 1 -7.18 3.61 -10.61
CA MET A 1 -5.94 4.22 -10.06
C MET A 1 -5.37 3.27 -9.03
N ARG A 2 -4.05 3.24 -8.83
CA ARG A 2 -3.39 2.34 -7.87
C ARG A 2 -3.05 3.08 -6.57
N TYR A 3 -3.29 2.43 -5.44
CA TYR A 3 -3.03 2.97 -4.11
C TYR A 3 -2.26 1.96 -3.26
N LEU A 4 -1.41 2.47 -2.36
CA LEU A 4 -0.81 1.75 -1.26
C LEU A 4 -1.54 2.14 0.02
N ILE A 5 -2.03 1.14 0.75
CA ILE A 5 -2.49 1.26 2.13
C ILE A 5 -1.38 0.68 3.00
N LEU A 6 -0.80 1.52 3.85
CA LEU A 6 0.17 1.11 4.87
C LEU A 6 -0.59 0.90 6.19
N LEU A 7 -0.51 -0.30 6.75
CA LEU A 7 -1.10 -0.64 8.04
C LEU A 7 0.00 -0.72 9.10
N THR A 8 -0.15 0.04 10.18
CA THR A 8 0.80 0.04 11.31
C THR A 8 0.08 -0.30 12.61
N PRO A 9 0.76 -0.95 13.58
CA PRO A 9 0.21 -1.17 14.92
C PRO A 9 -0.37 0.11 15.53
N SER A 10 -1.52 -0.03 16.19
CA SER A 10 -2.20 1.07 16.85
C SER A 10 -2.52 0.74 18.31
N LYS A 11 -3.32 1.57 18.96
CA LYS A 11 -3.56 1.57 20.42
C LYS A 11 -3.97 0.22 21.02
N ASN A 12 -4.62 -0.66 20.24
CA ASN A 12 -5.11 -1.96 20.71
C ASN A 12 -4.25 -3.13 20.19
N TRP A 13 -3.10 -2.86 19.59
CA TRP A 13 -2.10 -3.86 19.28
C TRP A 13 -1.51 -4.45 20.57
N ILE A 14 -1.36 -5.78 20.62
CA ILE A 14 -0.83 -6.49 21.78
C ILE A 14 0.63 -6.86 21.51
N GLU A 15 1.56 -6.31 22.28
CA GLU A 15 2.98 -6.64 22.17
C GLU A 15 3.25 -8.13 22.46
N GLY A 16 4.22 -8.71 21.76
CA GLY A 16 4.58 -10.12 21.88
C GLY A 16 3.64 -11.11 21.19
N ILE A 17 2.48 -10.66 20.69
CA ILE A 17 1.57 -11.48 19.90
C ILE A 17 1.86 -11.30 18.40
N VAL A 18 2.03 -12.43 17.71
CA VAL A 18 2.22 -12.44 16.25
C VAL A 18 0.99 -11.90 15.53
N LEU A 19 1.20 -11.26 14.38
CA LEU A 19 0.16 -10.54 13.65
C LEU A 19 -1.11 -11.35 13.46
N HIS A 20 -1.02 -12.61 13.03
CA HIS A 20 -2.20 -13.45 12.75
C HIS A 20 -3.10 -13.72 13.96
N ASN A 21 -2.57 -13.56 15.17
CA ASN A 21 -3.28 -13.79 16.43
C ASN A 21 -3.70 -12.49 17.14
N GLN A 22 -3.49 -11.32 16.51
CA GLN A 22 -4.00 -10.06 17.06
C GLN A 22 -5.53 -10.05 17.04
N PRO A 23 -6.18 -9.26 17.91
CA PRO A 23 -7.63 -9.12 17.90
C PRO A 23 -8.15 -8.72 16.51
N PHE A 24 -9.32 -9.24 16.11
CA PHE A 24 -10.00 -8.91 14.86
C PHE A 24 -9.26 -9.26 13.55
N MET A 25 -8.12 -9.96 13.63
CA MET A 25 -7.34 -10.32 12.46
C MET A 25 -7.99 -11.38 11.54
N PRO A 26 -8.72 -12.38 12.05
CA PRO A 26 -9.50 -13.25 11.20
C PRO A 26 -10.54 -12.48 10.37
N GLU A 27 -11.23 -11.51 10.98
CA GLU A 27 -12.23 -10.67 10.33
C GLU A 27 -11.59 -9.73 9.31
N HIS A 28 -10.44 -9.12 9.63
CA HIS A 28 -9.62 -8.38 8.68
C HIS A 28 -9.26 -9.25 7.46
N ALA A 29 -8.76 -10.47 7.68
CA ALA A 29 -8.37 -11.36 6.60
C ALA A 29 -9.55 -11.70 5.66
N VAL A 30 -10.73 -12.00 6.20
CA VAL A 30 -11.94 -12.24 5.41
C VAL A 30 -12.39 -10.98 4.67
N TYR A 31 -12.31 -9.81 5.33
CA TYR A 31 -12.67 -8.53 4.73
C TYR A 31 -11.80 -8.19 3.51
N VAL A 32 -10.46 -8.30 3.65
CA VAL A 32 -9.51 -8.10 2.54
C VAL A 32 -9.69 -9.16 1.44
N GLN A 33 -10.00 -10.42 1.81
CA GLN A 33 -10.26 -11.49 0.83
C GLN A 33 -11.50 -11.20 -0.03
N ASN A 34 -12.56 -10.63 0.54
CA ASN A 34 -13.75 -10.25 -0.23
C ASN A 34 -13.41 -9.18 -1.27
N GLU A 35 -12.59 -8.21 -0.90
CA GLU A 35 -12.13 -7.17 -1.83
C GLU A 35 -11.18 -7.71 -2.90
N TYR A 36 -10.35 -8.70 -2.56
CA TYR A 36 -9.54 -9.43 -3.53
C TYR A 36 -10.43 -10.16 -4.53
N ASN A 37 -11.50 -10.83 -4.08
CA ASN A 37 -12.43 -11.53 -4.95
C ASN A 37 -13.19 -10.59 -5.89
N ASN A 38 -13.36 -9.31 -5.51
CA ASN A 38 -13.91 -8.26 -6.37
C ASN A 38 -12.92 -7.78 -7.45
N GLY A 39 -11.66 -8.25 -7.42
CA GLY A 39 -10.62 -7.92 -8.40
C GLY A 39 -9.82 -6.65 -8.10
N ASN A 40 -10.05 -6.00 -6.95
CA ASN A 40 -9.45 -4.71 -6.64
C ASN A 40 -8.09 -4.84 -5.93
N ILE A 41 -7.85 -5.91 -5.17
CA ILE A 41 -6.57 -6.12 -4.49
C ILE A 41 -5.53 -6.70 -5.45
N VAL A 42 -4.44 -5.96 -5.66
CA VAL A 42 -3.30 -6.36 -6.51
C VAL A 42 -2.30 -7.21 -5.73
N LEU A 43 -2.01 -6.80 -4.49
CA LEU A 43 -1.07 -7.46 -3.59
C LEU A 43 -1.39 -7.08 -2.15
N ALA A 44 -1.43 -8.04 -1.23
CA ALA A 44 -1.61 -7.76 0.19
C ALA A 44 -0.78 -8.71 1.05
N GLY A 45 -0.31 -8.24 2.20
CA GLY A 45 0.36 -9.10 3.15
C GLY A 45 0.98 -8.38 4.35
N PRO A 46 1.37 -9.14 5.39
CA PRO A 46 2.04 -8.60 6.55
C PRO A 46 3.50 -8.25 6.25
N PHE A 47 4.04 -7.28 6.97
CA PHE A 47 5.47 -7.07 7.02
C PHE A 47 6.15 -8.13 7.90
N GLY A 48 7.41 -8.42 7.60
CA GLY A 48 8.22 -9.31 8.43
C GLY A 48 8.28 -8.84 9.88
N GLY A 49 8.27 -9.79 10.82
CA GLY A 49 8.36 -9.51 12.26
C GLY A 49 7.06 -9.02 12.90
N SER A 50 5.91 -9.16 12.23
CA SER A 50 4.60 -8.71 12.75
C SER A 50 4.56 -7.19 13.03
N THR A 51 5.11 -6.39 12.12
CA THR A 51 5.24 -4.93 12.27
C THR A 51 4.15 -4.15 11.54
N GLY A 52 3.05 -4.81 11.18
CA GLY A 52 1.97 -4.26 10.36
C GLY A 52 1.85 -4.98 9.02
N GLY A 53 1.40 -4.27 7.99
CA GLY A 53 1.23 -4.81 6.65
C GLY A 53 1.01 -3.76 5.59
N ALA A 54 0.85 -4.22 4.36
CA ALA A 54 0.53 -3.37 3.23
C ALA A 54 -0.52 -4.02 2.33
N ILE A 55 -1.32 -3.16 1.70
CA ILE A 55 -2.28 -3.54 0.66
C ILE A 55 -2.06 -2.62 -0.53
N VAL A 56 -1.86 -3.19 -1.70
CA VAL A 56 -1.89 -2.52 -3.00
C VAL A 56 -3.26 -2.79 -3.61
N ILE A 57 -4.02 -1.73 -3.84
CA ILE A 57 -5.40 -1.78 -4.32
C ILE A 57 -5.58 -0.87 -5.52
N ASP A 58 -6.34 -1.34 -6.52
CA ASP A 58 -6.83 -0.54 -7.61
C ASP A 58 -8.27 -0.07 -7.33
N ALA A 59 -8.52 1.23 -7.49
CA ALA A 59 -9.82 1.85 -7.26
C ALA A 59 -10.05 3.07 -8.17
N ASP A 60 -11.31 3.43 -8.38
CA ASP A 60 -11.71 4.57 -9.23
C ASP A 60 -11.42 5.93 -8.58
N ASN A 61 -11.28 5.99 -7.26
CA ASN A 61 -10.98 7.21 -6.51
C ASN A 61 -10.44 6.87 -5.11
N GLU A 62 -9.82 7.86 -4.47
CA GLU A 62 -9.24 7.72 -3.13
C GLU A 62 -10.32 7.57 -2.04
N GLU A 63 -11.51 8.15 -2.22
CA GLU A 63 -12.63 8.06 -1.27
C GLU A 63 -13.06 6.61 -1.04
N TYR A 64 -13.08 5.79 -2.11
CA TYR A 64 -13.34 4.36 -2.01
C TYR A 64 -12.30 3.66 -1.11
N VAL A 65 -11.02 3.97 -1.30
CA VAL A 65 -9.90 3.36 -0.56
C VAL A 65 -9.93 3.78 0.91
N ILE A 66 -10.27 5.04 1.19
CA ILE A 66 -10.47 5.55 2.56
C ILE A 66 -11.61 4.78 3.22
N LYS A 67 -12.77 4.67 2.58
CA LYS A 67 -13.91 3.90 3.11
C LYS A 67 -13.56 2.44 3.31
N PHE A 68 -12.79 1.84 2.41
CA PHE A 68 -12.33 0.47 2.55
C PHE A 68 -11.45 0.31 3.80
N ALA A 69 -10.45 1.19 4.00
CA ALA A 69 -9.56 1.16 5.17
C ALA A 69 -10.31 1.44 6.48
N GLU A 70 -11.23 2.43 6.49
CA GLU A 70 -12.02 2.76 7.68
C GLU A 70 -13.04 1.69 8.06
N ASN A 71 -13.45 0.84 7.12
CA ASN A 71 -14.36 -0.28 7.39
C ASN A 71 -13.65 -1.59 7.74
N ASP A 72 -12.33 -1.64 7.62
CA ASP A 72 -11.52 -2.79 8.02
C ASP A 72 -11.70 -3.10 9.53
N PRO A 73 -12.10 -4.33 9.91
CA PRO A 73 -12.29 -4.70 11.31
C PRO A 73 -11.08 -4.41 12.21
N ALA A 74 -9.85 -4.59 11.73
CA ALA A 74 -8.65 -4.31 12.52
C ALA A 74 -8.41 -2.79 12.68
N VAL A 75 -8.78 -1.97 11.70
CA VAL A 75 -8.71 -0.51 11.80
C VAL A 75 -9.81 0.04 12.71
N LYS A 76 -11.07 -0.36 12.51
CA LYS A 76 -12.21 0.09 13.33
C LYS A 76 -12.00 -0.16 14.81
N ASN A 77 -11.39 -1.30 15.13
CA ASN A 77 -11.11 -1.70 16.50
C ASN A 77 -9.73 -1.25 16.98
N GLY A 78 -9.03 -0.38 16.26
CA GLY A 78 -7.78 0.25 16.70
C GLY A 78 -6.59 -0.70 16.85
N VAL A 79 -6.62 -1.85 16.19
CA VAL A 79 -5.48 -2.78 16.09
C VAL A 79 -4.48 -2.24 15.07
N PHE A 80 -5.00 -1.70 13.95
CA PHE A 80 -4.21 -0.96 12.97
C PHE A 80 -4.59 0.52 12.91
N SER A 81 -3.59 1.33 12.60
CA SER A 81 -3.73 2.65 11.97
C SER A 81 -3.39 2.48 10.48
N TYR A 82 -3.84 3.41 9.64
CA TYR A 82 -3.57 3.35 8.21
C TYR A 82 -3.05 4.67 7.64
N GLU A 83 -2.29 4.58 6.55
CA GLU A 83 -1.95 5.68 5.65
C GLU A 83 -2.23 5.25 4.21
N ILE A 84 -2.80 6.15 3.41
CA ILE A 84 -3.08 5.92 1.99
C ILE A 84 -2.18 6.81 1.14
N LYS A 85 -1.62 6.23 0.08
CA LYS A 85 -0.91 6.96 -0.98
C LYS A 85 -1.37 6.48 -2.34
N GLN A 86 -1.76 7.39 -3.22
CA GLN A 86 -1.82 7.10 -4.65
C GLN A 86 -0.41 6.77 -5.15
N TRP A 87 -0.31 5.70 -5.94
CA TRP A 87 0.95 5.21 -6.48
C TRP A 87 0.97 5.28 -8.00
N ASP A 88 1.58 6.34 -8.55
CA ASP A 88 1.79 6.51 -9.99
C ASP A 88 3.02 5.71 -10.48
N TYR A 89 3.02 4.40 -10.21
CA TYR A 89 4.14 3.50 -10.50
C TYR A 89 4.62 3.65 -11.96
N LYS A 90 5.95 3.70 -12.14
CA LYS A 90 6.60 3.84 -13.47
C LYS A 90 7.24 2.55 -13.97
N MET A 91 7.27 1.52 -13.14
CA MET A 91 7.86 0.23 -13.44
C MET A 91 7.05 -0.86 -12.74
N SER A 92 6.74 -1.94 -13.44
CA SER A 92 6.03 -3.10 -12.89
C SER A 92 6.28 -4.32 -13.77
N ARG A 93 6.73 -5.42 -13.17
CA ARG A 93 6.80 -6.72 -13.88
C ARG A 93 5.42 -7.31 -14.11
N LEU A 94 4.49 -7.09 -13.17
CA LEU A 94 3.11 -7.57 -13.27
C LEU A 94 2.40 -6.97 -14.49
N GLU A 95 2.58 -5.66 -14.70
CA GLU A 95 1.97 -4.92 -15.80
C GLU A 95 2.85 -4.87 -17.07
N ASN A 96 4.00 -5.54 -17.05
CA ASN A 96 5.00 -5.49 -18.11
C ASN A 96 5.45 -4.05 -18.49
N ILE A 97 5.56 -3.15 -17.51
CA ILE A 97 6.01 -1.76 -17.68
C ILE A 97 7.49 -1.66 -17.29
N ASN A 98 8.33 -1.30 -18.26
CA ASN A 98 9.75 -1.03 -18.04
C ASN A 98 10.12 0.34 -18.65
N PRO A 99 10.49 1.34 -17.82
CA PRO A 99 10.83 2.67 -18.30
C PRO A 99 12.21 2.74 -18.97
N LYS A 100 13.01 1.66 -18.89
CA LYS A 100 14.36 1.57 -19.46
C LYS A 100 15.26 2.75 -19.08
N PHE A 101 15.18 3.20 -17.81
CA PHE A 101 16.07 4.23 -17.31
C PHE A 101 17.53 3.80 -17.48
N GLY A 102 18.33 4.66 -18.11
CA GLY A 102 19.72 4.41 -18.44
C GLY A 102 20.49 5.71 -18.61
N GLN A 103 21.70 5.62 -19.17
CA GLN A 103 22.63 6.75 -19.28
C GLN A 103 22.02 7.95 -20.03
N GLU A 104 21.30 7.71 -21.13
CA GLU A 104 20.63 8.77 -21.90
C GLU A 104 19.59 9.55 -21.08
N TYR A 105 18.85 8.86 -20.20
CA TYR A 105 17.88 9.50 -19.31
C TYR A 105 18.57 10.42 -18.29
N ILE A 106 19.72 9.98 -17.75
CA ILE A 106 20.52 10.78 -16.81
C ILE A 106 21.01 12.05 -17.50
N GLU A 107 21.59 11.94 -18.68
CA GLU A 107 22.10 13.09 -19.44
C GLU A 107 20.99 14.10 -19.77
N TYR A 108 19.83 13.60 -20.20
CA TYR A 108 18.65 14.43 -20.44
C TYR A 108 18.18 15.16 -19.17
N LYS A 109 18.07 14.45 -18.04
CA LYS A 109 17.61 15.07 -16.78
C LYS A 109 18.63 16.03 -16.20
N HIS A 110 19.92 15.74 -16.27
CA HIS A 110 20.98 16.67 -15.86
C HIS A 110 20.99 17.94 -16.71
N LYS A 111 20.73 17.84 -18.03
CA LYS A 111 20.57 19.02 -18.88
C LYS A 111 19.42 19.90 -18.40
N ILE A 112 18.26 19.31 -18.07
CA ILE A 112 17.11 20.05 -17.54
C ILE A 112 17.43 20.66 -16.17
N GLN A 113 18.04 19.89 -15.26
CA GLN A 113 18.37 20.38 -13.92
C GLN A 113 19.35 21.56 -13.95
N LYS A 114 20.33 21.56 -14.87
CA LYS A 114 21.21 22.71 -15.11
C LYS A 114 20.46 23.94 -15.63
N GLN A 115 19.53 23.75 -16.55
CA GLN A 115 18.69 24.85 -17.05
C GLN A 115 17.81 25.45 -15.95
N LEU A 116 17.44 24.63 -14.95
CA LEU A 116 16.66 25.05 -13.78
C LEU A 116 17.53 25.54 -12.62
N GLY A 117 18.87 25.48 -12.72
CA GLY A 117 19.78 25.87 -11.63
C GLY A 117 19.75 24.96 -10.40
N ILE A 118 19.30 23.72 -10.54
CA ILE A 118 19.27 22.73 -9.45
C ILE A 118 20.67 22.15 -9.22
N ILE A 119 21.43 21.94 -10.32
CA ILE A 119 22.84 21.51 -10.35
C ILE A 119 23.61 22.33 -11.38
#